data_AF-A0A2V3PNR5-F1
#
_entry.id   AF-A0A2V3PNR5-F1
#
_cell.length_a   1.000
_cell.length_b   1.000
_cell.length_c   1.000
_cell.angle_alpha   90.00
_cell.angle_beta   90.00
_cell.angle_gamma   90.00
#
_symmetry.space_group_name_H-M   'P 1'
#
loop_
_entity.id
_entity.type
_entity.pdbx_description
1 polymer ?
#
loop_
_entity_poly.entity_id
_entity_poly.type
_entity_poly.pdbx_seq_one_letter_code
_entity_poly.pdbx_strand_id
1 'polypeptide(L)'
;MKTNDTRKIKEGDILFSVDPQRLVIATTNVTQVKNGYGKVSVHHTSYLEEEESIPIESFPVECHGLLLFKTQDEAEEFIKTQIGI
;
A
#
# COMPACT_ATOMS: atom_id res chain seq x y z
N MET A 1 11.27 15.69 -2.06
CA MET A 1 10.88 16.25 -0.74
C MET A 1 10.77 15.09 0.22
N LYS A 2 11.39 15.12 1.40
CA LYS A 2 11.22 14.03 2.39
C LYS A 2 9.95 14.31 3.20
N THR A 3 8.82 13.76 2.77
CA THR A 3 7.65 13.65 3.62
C THR A 3 7.96 12.60 4.68
N ASN A 4 8.54 13.05 5.80
CA ASN A 4 8.59 12.27 7.03
C ASN A 4 7.15 12.15 7.55
N ASP A 5 6.33 11.32 6.92
CA ASP A 5 5.07 10.92 7.52
C ASP A 5 5.36 9.81 8.55
N THR A 6 5.81 10.28 9.72
CA THR A 6 5.98 9.51 10.97
C THR A 6 4.65 9.02 11.55
N ARG A 7 3.54 9.10 10.81
CA ARG A 7 2.27 8.55 11.25
C ARG A 7 2.37 7.03 11.27
N LYS A 8 2.14 6.48 12.47
CA LYS A 8 1.90 5.05 12.66
C LYS A 8 0.55 4.73 12.03
N ILE A 9 0.53 3.70 11.19
CA ILE A 9 -0.69 3.16 10.61
C ILE A 9 -1.58 2.60 11.73
N LYS A 10 -2.87 2.89 11.65
CA LYS A 10 -3.90 2.38 12.57
C LYS A 10 -5.06 1.75 11.82
N GLU A 11 -5.92 1.04 12.54
CA GLU A 11 -7.17 0.51 12.01
C GLU A 11 -8.03 1.63 11.42
N GLY A 12 -8.59 1.38 10.24
CA GLY A 12 -9.36 2.33 9.44
C GLY A 12 -8.53 3.31 8.62
N ASP A 13 -7.19 3.31 8.70
CA ASP A 13 -6.37 4.09 7.76
C ASP A 13 -6.44 3.47 6.35
N ILE A 14 -6.28 4.33 5.33
CA ILE A 14 -6.23 3.96 3.92
C ILE A 14 -4.76 3.88 3.50
N LEU A 15 -4.41 2.82 2.76
CA LEU A 15 -3.14 2.68 2.05
C LEU A 15 -3.37 2.72 0.54
N PHE A 16 -2.30 3.01 -0.19
CA PHE A 16 -2.32 3.12 -1.65
C PHE A 16 -1.50 1.99 -2.23
N SER A 17 -2.17 1.05 -2.89
CA SER A 17 -1.55 -0.06 -3.61
C SER A 17 -1.25 0.34 -5.06
N VAL A 18 -0.11 -0.09 -5.58
CA VAL A 18 0.29 0.06 -6.97
C VAL A 18 0.55 -1.31 -7.56
N ASP A 19 -0.08 -1.59 -8.69
CA ASP A 19 0.31 -2.67 -9.58
C ASP A 19 1.47 -2.19 -10.47
N PRO A 20 2.71 -2.65 -10.26
CA PRO A 20 3.85 -2.16 -11.04
C PRO A 20 3.82 -2.59 -12.51
N GLN A 21 3.05 -3.63 -12.87
CA GLN A 21 2.90 -4.06 -14.26
C GLN A 21 1.86 -3.24 -15.00
N ARG A 22 0.79 -2.83 -14.31
CA ARG A 22 -0.33 -2.08 -14.91
C ARG A 22 -0.25 -0.57 -14.67
N LEU A 23 0.60 -0.15 -13.73
CA LEU A 23 0.78 1.24 -13.29
C LEU A 23 -0.53 1.89 -12.84
N VAL A 24 -1.34 1.12 -12.10
CA VAL A 24 -2.62 1.56 -11.55
C VAL A 24 -2.50 1.72 -10.04
N ILE A 25 -2.99 2.85 -9.51
CA ILE A 25 -3.15 3.07 -8.08
C ILE A 25 -4.55 2.64 -7.66
N ALA A 26 -4.65 1.84 -6.61
CA ALA A 26 -5.90 1.49 -5.94
C ALA A 26 -5.76 1.71 -4.42
N THR A 27 -6.87 1.93 -3.74
CA THR A 27 -6.89 2.10 -2.28
C THR A 27 -7.23 0.79 -1.58
N THR A 28 -6.65 0.58 -0.40
CA THR A 28 -7.02 -0.52 0.49
C THR A 28 -7.12 -0.02 1.92
N ASN A 29 -8.01 -0.62 2.72
CA ASN A 29 -8.22 -0.24 4.11
C ASN A 29 -7.49 -1.19 5.04
N VAL A 30 -6.93 -0.63 6.12
CA VAL A 30 -6.37 -1.42 7.21
C VAL A 30 -7.50 -1.84 8.13
N THR A 31 -7.85 -3.12 8.13
CA THR A 31 -8.97 -3.66 8.92
C THR A 31 -8.59 -3.97 10.36
N GLN A 32 -7.33 -4.31 10.59
CA GLN A 32 -6.81 -4.65 11.91
C GLN A 32 -5.34 -4.26 12.05
N VAL A 33 -4.90 -3.85 13.24
CA VAL A 33 -3.47 -3.66 13.55
C VAL A 33 -3.12 -4.41 14.83
N LYS A 34 -2.19 -5.36 14.73
CA LYS A 34 -1.74 -6.16 15.87
C LYS A 34 -0.26 -6.52 15.75
N ASN A 35 0.49 -6.34 16.84
CA ASN A 35 1.90 -6.75 16.96
C ASN A 35 2.82 -6.23 15.83
N GLY A 36 2.60 -4.99 15.34
CA GLY A 36 3.41 -4.41 14.26
C GLY A 36 3.01 -4.82 12.84
N TYR A 37 1.93 -5.60 12.70
CA TYR A 37 1.32 -5.98 11.42
C TYR A 37 -0.07 -5.38 11.28
N GLY A 38 -0.43 -5.03 10.06
CA GLY A 38 -1.75 -4.57 9.65
C GLY A 38 -2.39 -5.59 8.71
N LYS A 39 -3.69 -5.86 8.88
CA LYS A 39 -4.49 -6.60 7.89
C LYS A 39 -5.07 -5.65 6.87
N VAL A 40 -4.98 -6.02 5.60
CA VAL A 40 -5.48 -5.24 4.47
C VAL A 40 -6.24 -6.14 3.50
N SER A 41 -7.31 -5.64 2.90
CA SER A 41 -8.02 -6.34 1.83
C SER A 41 -7.42 -5.94 0.49
N VAL A 42 -6.76 -6.87 -0.20
CA VAL A 42 -6.10 -6.56 -1.47
C VAL A 42 -6.90 -7.17 -2.61
N HIS A 43 -7.23 -6.35 -3.61
CA HIS A 43 -7.87 -6.84 -4.83
C HIS A 43 -6.80 -7.39 -5.77
N HIS A 44 -6.62 -8.70 -5.75
CA HIS A 44 -5.95 -9.37 -6.85
C HIS A 44 -6.88 -9.44 -8.06
N THR A 45 -6.34 -9.69 -9.24
CA THR A 45 -7.07 -9.78 -10.54
C THR A 45 -8.22 -10.80 -10.57
N SER A 46 -8.37 -11.60 -9.51
CA SER A 46 -9.46 -12.52 -9.21
C SER A 46 -10.52 -11.83 -8.33
N TYR A 47 -11.80 -12.01 -8.66
CA TYR A 47 -13.00 -11.39 -8.03
C TYR A 47 -13.19 -11.59 -6.50
N LEU A 48 -12.20 -12.10 -5.78
CA LEU A 48 -12.23 -12.33 -4.33
C LEU A 48 -11.23 -11.38 -3.65
N GLU A 49 -11.73 -10.63 -2.66
CA GLU A 49 -10.89 -9.90 -1.72
C GLU A 49 -10.21 -10.89 -0.78
N GLU A 50 -8.88 -10.89 -0.77
CA GLU A 50 -8.10 -11.66 0.20
C GLU A 50 -7.57 -10.72 1.29
N GLU A 51 -7.74 -11.14 2.55
CA GLU A 51 -7.18 -10.41 3.69
C GLU A 51 -5.73 -10.83 3.90
N GLU A 52 -4.83 -9.86 3.79
CA GLU A 52 -3.40 -10.07 3.85
C GLU A 52 -2.78 -9.32 5.02
N SER A 53 -1.74 -9.91 5.62
CA SER A 53 -1.03 -9.32 6.76
C SER A 53 0.29 -8.70 6.32
N ILE A 54 0.42 -7.39 6.47
CA ILE A 54 1.60 -6.62 6.07
C ILE A 54 2.29 -5.98 7.28
N PRO A 55 3.63 -5.84 7.28
CA PRO A 55 4.31 -5.05 8.29
C PRO A 55 3.98 -3.56 8.11
N ILE A 56 3.59 -2.88 9.19
CA ILE A 56 3.16 -1.47 9.15
C ILE A 56 4.24 -0.45 9.51
N GLU A 57 5.42 -0.93 9.92
CA GLU A 57 6.55 -0.07 10.29
C GLU A 57 7.52 0.17 9.13
N SER A 58 7.37 -0.56 8.02
CA SER A 58 8.29 -0.51 6.88
C SER A 58 7.50 -0.32 5.59
N PHE A 59 7.60 0.86 5.01
CA PHE A 59 7.00 1.22 3.73
C PHE A 59 8.09 1.73 2.76
N PRO A 60 7.95 1.47 1.45
CA PRO A 60 6.88 0.70 0.82
C PRO A 60 6.95 -0.79 1.16
N VAL A 61 5.80 -1.49 1.08
CA VAL A 61 5.71 -2.93 1.35
C VAL A 61 5.21 -3.66 0.12
N GLU A 62 5.77 -4.84 -0.16
CA GLU A 62 5.29 -5.70 -1.23
C GLU A 62 4.30 -6.73 -0.66
N CYS A 63 3.16 -6.90 -1.32
CA CYS A 63 2.16 -7.91 -1.00
C CYS A 63 1.59 -8.47 -2.31
N HIS A 64 1.85 -9.75 -2.60
CA HIS A 64 1.38 -10.43 -3.82
C HIS A 64 1.63 -9.67 -5.12
N GLY A 65 2.84 -9.11 -5.27
CA GLY A 65 3.22 -8.34 -6.47
C GLY A 65 2.65 -6.92 -6.54
N LEU A 66 1.89 -6.49 -5.53
CA LEU A 66 1.46 -5.11 -5.36
C LEU A 66 2.36 -4.40 -4.35
N LEU A 67 2.68 -3.13 -4.62
CA LEU A 67 3.42 -2.28 -3.70
C LEU A 67 2.46 -1.36 -2.96
N LEU A 68 2.47 -1.39 -1.63
CA LEU A 68 1.65 -0.49 -0.83
C LEU A 68 2.48 0.67 -0.27
N PHE A 69 1.86 1.84 -0.28
CA PHE A 69 2.40 3.12 0.14
C PHE A 69 1.45 3.75 1.17
N LYS A 70 2.00 4.66 2.00
CA LYS A 70 1.21 5.34 3.03
C LYS A 70 0.40 6.49 2.46
N THR A 71 0.91 7.13 1.43
CA THR A 71 0.27 8.29 0.81
C THR A 71 0.10 8.08 -0.68
N GLN A 72 -0.86 8.81 -1.25
CA GLN A 72 -1.06 8.84 -2.70
C GLN A 72 0.16 9.42 -3.41
N ASP A 73 0.77 10.46 -2.83
CA ASP A 73 1.95 11.13 -3.40
C ASP A 73 3.12 10.15 -3.59
N GLU A 74 3.37 9.27 -2.61
CA GLU A 74 4.41 8.24 -2.71
C GLU A 74 4.13 7.23 -3.83
N ALA A 75 2.87 6.79 -3.94
CA ALA A 75 2.43 5.88 -5.01
C ALA A 75 2.56 6.54 -6.40
N GLU A 76 2.20 7.81 -6.52
CA GLU A 76 2.35 8.58 -7.77
C GLU A 76 3.82 8.81 -8.12
N GLU A 77 4.67 9.14 -7.14
CA GLU A 77 6.11 9.31 -7.34
C GLU A 77 6.76 8.01 -7.84
N PHE A 78 6.33 6.87 -7.30
CA PHE A 78 6.75 5.57 -7.78
C PHE A 78 6.37 5.35 -9.25
N ILE A 79 5.11 5.59 -9.63
CA ILE A 79 4.66 5.42 -11.02
C ILE A 79 5.42 6.35 -11.96
N LYS A 80 5.58 7.63 -11.61
CA LYS A 80 6.34 8.63 -12.39
C LYS A 80 7.78 8.14 -12.64
N THR A 81 8.42 7.63 -11.60
CA THR A 81 9.77 7.03 -11.69
C THR A 81 9.80 5.83 -12.65
N GLN A 82 8.79 4.95 -12.64
CA GLN A 82 8.73 3.80 -13.56
C GLN A 82 8.56 4.20 -15.03
N ILE A 83 7.89 5.32 -15.31
CA ILE A 83 7.68 5.84 -16.68
C ILE A 83 8.73 6.85 -17.12
N GLY A 84 9.72 7.16 -16.27
CA GLY A 84 10.81 8.08 -16.58
C GLY A 84 10.42 9.56 -16.57
N ILE A 85 9.44 9.95 -15.75
CA ILE A 85 9.03 11.34 -15.50
C ILE A 85 9.49 11.75 -14.10
#